data_AF-A0A914UC06-F1
#
_entry.id   AF-A0A914UC06-F1
#
_cell.length_a   1.000
_cell.length_b   1.000
_cell.length_c   1.000
_cell.angle_alpha   90.00
_cell.angle_beta   90.00
_cell.angle_gamma   90.00
#
_symmetry.space_group_name_H-M   'P 1'
#
loop_
_entity.id
_entity.type
_entity.pdbx_description
1 polymer ?
#
loop_
_entity_poly.entity_id
_entity_poly.type
_entity_poly.pdbx_seq_one_letter_code
_entity_poly.pdbx_strand_id
1 'polypeptide(L)' 'MRQGLHDFLIAVHLQTHAYARQTTSQEYVIPLITELTGKNVFDPDCEDRYPKILGPVVSILPEMKSEPLKSQ' A
#
# COMPACT_ATOMS: atom_id res chain seq x y z
N MET A 1 10.41 -29.13 2.35
CA MET A 1 9.00 -28.96 2.80
C MET A 1 8.71 -27.57 3.33
N ARG A 2 9.54 -27.00 4.22
CA ARG A 2 9.31 -25.64 4.78
C ARG A 2 9.17 -24.55 3.73
N GLN A 3 10.08 -24.49 2.75
CA GLN A 3 10.03 -23.49 1.68
C GLN A 3 8.74 -23.60 0.85
N GLY A 4 8.36 -24.80 0.42
CA GLY A 4 7.15 -25.00 -0.38
C GLY A 4 5.85 -24.60 0.34
N LEU A 5 5.79 -24.71 1.67
CA LEU A 5 4.65 -24.20 2.45
C LEU A 5 4.60 -22.66 2.42
N HIS A 6 5.75 -21.99 2.57
CA HIS A 6 5.83 -20.53 2.48
C HIS A 6 5.45 -20.03 1.08
N ASP A 7 5.96 -20.69 0.05
CA ASP A 7 5.66 -20.35 -1.35
C ASP A 7 4.16 -20.51 -1.63
N PHE A 8 3.54 -21.58 -1.11
CA PHE A 8 2.10 -21.80 -1.21
C PHE A 8 1.29 -20.71 -0.49
N LEU A 9 1.65 -20.35 0.75
CA LEU A 9 0.97 -19.29 1.49
C LEU A 9 1.03 -17.95 0.75
N ILE A 10 2.19 -17.62 0.17
CA ILE A 10 2.36 -16.41 -0.65
C ILE A 10 1.46 -16.47 -1.88
N ALA A 11 1.47 -17.59 -2.60
CA ALA A 11 0.67 -17.76 -3.81
C ALA A 11 -0.83 -17.56 -3.56
N VAL A 12 -1.35 -18.11 -2.45
CA VAL A 12 -2.79 -18.04 -2.14
C VAL A 12 -3.20 -16.69 -1.57
N HIS A 13 -2.41 -16.09 -0.67
CA HIS A 13 -2.87 -14.93 0.12
C HIS A 13 -2.28 -13.60 -0.30
N LEU A 14 -1.09 -13.59 -0.89
CA LEU A 14 -0.29 -12.37 -1.06
C LEU A 14 -0.03 -12.04 -2.53
N GLN A 15 0.12 -13.06 -3.39
CA GLN A 15 0.61 -12.88 -4.76
C GLN A 15 -0.24 -11.90 -5.58
N THR A 16 -1.56 -12.00 -5.50
CA THR A 16 -2.48 -11.16 -6.27
C THR A 16 -2.41 -9.69 -5.85
N HIS A 17 -2.47 -9.41 -4.56
CA HIS A 17 -2.39 -8.04 -4.04
C HIS A 17 -0.99 -7.45 -4.20
N ALA A 18 0.06 -8.24 -3.97
CA ALA A 18 1.45 -7.82 -4.17
C ALA A 18 1.72 -7.45 -5.63
N TYR A 19 1.23 -8.26 -6.57
CA TYR A 19 1.31 -7.95 -7.99
C TYR A 19 0.59 -6.63 -8.32
N ALA A 20 -0.66 -6.46 -7.86
CA ALA A 20 -1.40 -5.22 -8.08
C ALA A 20 -0.65 -3.98 -7.54
N ARG A 21 -0.09 -4.07 -6.32
CA ARG A 21 0.72 -3.00 -5.71
C ARG A 21 1.99 -2.70 -6.50
N GLN A 22 2.64 -3.72 -7.06
CA GLN A 22 3.83 -3.55 -7.89
C GLN A 22 3.49 -2.90 -9.23
N THR A 23 2.40 -3.32 -9.88
CA THR A 23 1.98 -2.72 -11.15
C THR A 23 1.63 -1.25 -10.98
N THR A 24 0.96 -0.87 -9.88
CA THR A 24 0.61 0.53 -9.61
C THR A 24 1.72 1.31 -8.89
N SER A 25 2.91 0.75 -8.64
CA SER A 25 3.92 1.42 -7.82
C SER A 25 4.53 2.66 -8.48
N GLN A 26 4.37 2.78 -9.79
CA GLN A 26 4.84 3.91 -10.59
C GLN A 26 3.70 4.87 -10.96
N GLU A 27 2.49 4.60 -10.50
CA GLU A 27 1.30 5.41 -10.77
C GLU A 27 0.98 6.27 -9.54
N TYR A 28 1.22 7.57 -9.65
CA TYR A 28 0.98 8.54 -8.57
C TYR A 28 -0.37 9.23 -8.76
N VAL A 29 -1.44 8.52 -8.39
CA VAL A 29 -2.81 9.05 -8.46
C VAL A 29 -3.15 9.75 -7.15
N ILE A 30 -3.10 11.08 -7.15
CA ILE A 30 -3.35 11.91 -5.95
C ILE A 30 -4.74 12.55 -6.05
N PRO A 31 -5.66 12.28 -5.11
CA PRO A 31 -6.98 12.89 -5.12
C PRO A 31 -6.93 14.34 -4.64
N LEU A 32 -7.87 15.16 -5.11
CA LEU A 32 -8.05 16.53 -4.62
C LEU A 32 -8.93 16.49 -3.36
N ILE A 33 -8.28 16.49 -2.20
CA ILE A 33 -8.94 16.48 -0.89
C ILE A 33 -8.48 17.67 -0.04
N THR A 34 -9.34 18.12 0.88
CA THR A 34 -9.10 19.30 1.72
C THR A 34 -7.84 19.19 2.57
N GLU A 35 -7.51 18.00 3.02
CA GLU A 35 -6.35 17.67 3.87
C GLU A 35 -5.00 17.90 3.16
N LEU A 36 -4.99 17.89 1.83
CA LEU A 36 -3.82 18.20 1.02
C LEU A 36 -3.68 19.69 0.72
N THR A 37 -4.70 20.49 1.02
CA THR A 37 -4.70 21.93 0.73
C THR A 37 -3.69 22.63 1.63
N GLY A 38 -2.68 23.26 1.03
CA GLY A 38 -1.64 23.96 1.78
C GLY A 38 -0.59 23.05 2.44
N LYS A 39 -0.55 21.75 2.11
CA LYS A 39 0.50 20.85 2.60
C LYS A 39 1.88 21.30 2.11
N ASN A 40 2.70 21.84 3.00
CA ASN A 40 4.07 22.22 2.70
C ASN A 40 5.01 21.00 2.82
N VAL A 41 5.29 20.36 1.69
CA VAL A 41 6.20 19.21 1.64
C VAL A 41 7.67 19.56 1.86
N PHE A 42 8.02 20.86 1.90
CA PHE A 42 9.38 21.35 2.13
C PHE A 42 9.61 21.85 3.55
N ASP A 43 8.58 21.81 4.40
CA ASP A 43 8.67 22.22 5.80
C ASP A 43 9.81 21.46 6.52
N PRO A 44 10.82 22.16 7.07
CA PRO A 44 11.93 21.54 7.79
C PRO A 44 11.50 20.81 9.06
N ASP A 45 10.37 21.17 9.67
CA ASP A 45 9.89 20.60 10.94
C ASP A 45 8.91 19.44 10.73
N CYS A 46 8.60 19.09 9.48
CA CYS A 46 7.68 18.01 9.15
C CYS A 46 8.32 16.62 9.31
N GLU A 47 7.72 15.77 10.16
CA GLU A 47 8.22 14.41 10.43
C GLU A 47 8.08 13.45 9.24
N ASP A 48 7.19 13.76 8.29
CA ASP A 48 6.87 12.95 7.10
C ASP A 48 7.82 13.22 5.91
N ARG A 49 8.95 13.88 6.15
CA ARG A 49 9.87 14.31 5.09
C ARG A 49 10.63 13.11 4.50
N TYR A 50 10.70 13.03 3.17
CA TYR A 50 11.62 12.11 2.50
C TYR A 50 13.05 12.27 3.01
N PRO A 51 13.80 11.18 3.32
CA PRO A 51 13.47 9.77 3.07
C PRO A 51 12.69 9.07 4.20
N LYS A 52 12.30 9.79 5.27
CA LYS A 52 11.51 9.25 6.38
C LYS A 52 10.04 9.17 5.96
N ILE A 53 9.67 8.08 5.32
CA ILE A 53 8.29 7.77 4.94
C ILE A 53 7.58 7.18 6.16
N LEU A 54 7.27 8.03 7.14
CA LEU A 54 6.44 7.66 8.31
C LEU A 54 5.02 8.24 8.22
N GLY A 55 4.76 9.08 7.22
CA GLY A 55 3.48 9.73 7.02
C GLY A 55 2.42 8.88 6.31
N PRO A 56 1.15 9.29 6.39
CA PRO A 56 0.05 8.66 5.66
C PRO A 56 0.28 8.76 4.15
N VAL A 57 0.04 7.65 3.45
CA VAL A 57 0.11 7.64 1.98
C VAL A 57 -1.13 8.32 1.42
N VAL A 58 -0.91 9.34 0.59
CA VAL A 58 -1.96 10.18 0.01
C VAL A 58 -2.37 9.73 -1.40
N SER A 59 -1.60 8.81 -2.01
CA SER A 59 -1.93 8.23 -3.30
C SER A 59 -3.06 7.22 -3.16
N ILE A 60 -3.94 7.16 -4.16
CA ILE A 60 -4.87 6.06 -4.33
C ILE A 60 -4.07 4.80 -4.64
N LEU A 61 -4.32 3.72 -3.90
CA LEU A 61 -3.62 2.45 -4.01
C LEU A 61 -4.62 1.27 -3.94
N PRO A 62 -4.29 0.12 -4.54
CA PRO A 62 -5.09 -1.09 -4.39
C PRO A 62 -5.21 -1.51 -2.92
N GLU A 63 -6.45 -1.62 -2.43
CA GLU A 63 -6.76 -2.09 -1.09
C GLU A 63 -6.83 -3.62 -1.07
N MET A 64 -6.23 -4.26 -0.05
CA MET A 64 -6.33 -5.70 0.14
C MET A 64 -7.71 -6.04 0.71
N LYS A 65 -8.42 -6.99 0.08
CA LYS A 65 -9.65 -7.56 0.61
C LYS A 65 -9.50 -9.07 0.71
N SER A 66 -10.01 -9.63 1.80
CA SER A 66 -10.12 -11.07 1.99
C SER A 66 -11.54 -11.41 2.41
N GLU A 67 -12.01 -12.58 1.97
CA GLU A 67 -13.32 -13.10 2.34
C GLU A 67 -13.14 -14.28 3.30
N PRO A 68 -13.99 -14.40 4.34
CA PRO A 68 -13.97 -15.57 5.20
C PRO A 68 -14.43 -16.80 4.42
N LEU A 69 -13.88 -17.96 4.78
CA LEU A 69 -14.36 -19.23 4.26
C LEU A 69 -15.83 -19.41 4.64
N LYS A 70 -16.67 -19.75 3.66
CA LYS A 70 -18.07 -20.11 3.93
C LYS A 70 -18.08 -21.42 4.71
N SER A 71 -18.63 -21.41 5.91
CA SER A 71 -18.92 -22.64 6.66
C SER A 71 -19.98 -23.43 5.89
N GLN A 72 -19.65 -24.66 5.50
CA GLN A 72 -20.59 -25.61 4.91
C GLN A 72 -21.64 -26.07 5.93
#